data_AF-A0A2Z2M5P9-F1
#
_entry.id   AF-A0A2Z2M5P9-F1
#
_cell.length_a   1.000
_cell.length_b   1.000
_cell.length_c   1.000
_cell.angle_alpha   90.00
_cell.angle_beta   90.00
_cell.angle_gamma   90.00
#
_symmetry.space_group_name_H-M   'P 1'
#
loop_
_entity.id
_entity.type
_entity.pdbx_description
1 polymer ?
#
loop_
_entity_poly.entity_id
_entity_poly.type
_entity_poly.pdbx_seq_one_letter_code
_entity_poly.pdbx_strand_id
1 'polypeptide(L)'
;MILGIHDGHDAGAVLIDGERIFAVNEERLNRIKKYRGFPELSVRKVLEMAKAKPEDVEIIAVAGIFRKLSRLKELEANLRAVFGPDFKRKVLFVEHHLAHSASAYYTSGWRNALAVSIDAAGDGLSSSVYIAREGEMIRIAQSTYVDSLGDFYASVTELLGFKPMRHEGKVMSLAAYGKPTYDLSSIIELNGLTFENHLGVVGVEATKRLAELFDYPLRHAKEIANQMKRGKLDGKLQRKAIEIASSAQAHLEKLVEELGLRLKNHALPVAYAGGVAQNVKANAILRHVLGDDNLWVFPAMDDGGLAFGAAVFVKAQMERLDGKWRPFKLEHVYLGPEYGPDYVEDFLRSEGVEYEEVDVPSFVADVLVEGKLVGLFQGAMEFGPRALGNRSILADPRDDSVKERLNVTLKRDVFQPFAPSMLWEKADEYLADLNGTPNEFMTMSYTASGEFRKLAPAVVHVDGTTRPQAVREEVNKPYYSVIKEFHKKTGLGAVLNTSFNMHGEPIVCSPEDALRTFRKAGLDVLILERFAVSG
;
A
#
# COMPACT_ATOMS: atom_id res chain seq x y z
N MET A 1 1.71 27.41 -3.45
CA MET A 1 1.48 25.97 -3.16
C MET A 1 1.48 25.14 -4.44
N ILE A 2 1.80 23.83 -4.35
CA ILE A 2 1.80 22.90 -5.49
C ILE A 2 0.75 21.81 -5.25
N LEU A 3 -0.17 21.62 -6.19
CA LEU A 3 -1.20 20.58 -6.14
C LEU A 3 -0.88 19.45 -7.12
N GLY A 4 -0.62 18.25 -6.61
CA GLY A 4 -0.57 17.01 -7.37
C GLY A 4 -1.95 16.41 -7.59
N ILE A 5 -2.22 15.95 -8.81
CA ILE A 5 -3.46 15.27 -9.20
C ILE A 5 -3.12 14.00 -9.97
N HIS A 6 -3.78 12.90 -9.60
CA HIS A 6 -3.91 11.72 -10.44
C HIS A 6 -5.39 11.44 -10.68
N ASP A 7 -5.80 11.39 -11.95
CA ASP A 7 -7.20 11.20 -12.37
C ASP A 7 -7.44 9.85 -13.06
N GLY A 8 -6.50 8.92 -12.89
CA GLY A 8 -6.53 7.54 -13.39
C GLY A 8 -7.16 6.57 -12.39
N HIS A 9 -6.76 5.30 -12.46
CA HIS A 9 -7.11 4.30 -11.45
C HIS A 9 -6.40 4.65 -10.13
N ASP A 10 -7.05 4.47 -8.98
CA ASP A 10 -6.54 4.93 -7.67
C ASP A 10 -6.36 6.46 -7.57
N ALA A 11 -7.29 7.21 -8.16
CA ALA A 11 -7.24 8.66 -8.22
C ALA A 11 -7.10 9.32 -6.83
N GLY A 12 -6.44 10.48 -6.79
CA GLY A 12 -6.20 11.21 -5.55
C GLY A 12 -5.53 12.56 -5.77
N ALA A 13 -5.39 13.32 -4.69
CA ALA A 13 -4.76 14.63 -4.70
C ALA A 13 -3.77 14.79 -3.54
N VAL A 14 -2.74 15.60 -3.79
CA VAL A 14 -1.72 15.97 -2.80
C VAL A 14 -1.48 17.47 -2.89
N LEU A 15 -1.55 18.19 -1.78
CA LEU A 15 -1.18 19.60 -1.71
C LEU A 15 0.09 19.76 -0.89
N ILE A 16 1.09 20.42 -1.48
CA ILE A 16 2.33 20.78 -0.80
C ILE A 16 2.35 22.29 -0.55
N ASP A 17 2.54 22.65 0.72
CA ASP A 17 2.68 24.02 1.18
C ASP A 17 3.93 24.16 2.06
N GLY A 18 5.02 24.65 1.44
CA GLY A 18 6.35 24.62 2.04
C GLY A 18 6.79 23.17 2.30
N GLU A 19 6.98 22.83 3.58
CA GLU A 19 7.31 21.48 4.04
C GLU A 19 6.08 20.65 4.44
N ARG A 20 4.89 21.27 4.50
CA ARG A 20 3.65 20.58 4.87
C ARG A 20 3.07 19.87 3.67
N ILE A 21 2.62 18.62 3.87
CA ILE A 21 2.04 17.78 2.84
C ILE A 21 0.67 17.29 3.32
N PHE A 22 -0.35 17.49 2.49
CA PHE A 22 -1.71 16.99 2.71
C PHE A 22 -2.06 16.06 1.55
N ALA A 23 -2.53 14.84 1.82
CA ALA A 23 -2.72 13.82 0.80
C ALA A 23 -3.91 12.91 1.12
N VAL A 24 -4.77 12.68 0.14
CA VAL A 24 -5.88 11.72 0.28
C VAL A 24 -6.30 11.18 -1.07
N ASN A 25 -6.51 9.86 -1.15
CA ASN A 25 -7.08 9.21 -2.33
C ASN A 25 -8.60 9.32 -2.34
N GLU A 26 -9.17 9.48 -3.54
CA GLU A 26 -10.60 9.78 -3.74
C GLU A 26 -11.49 8.67 -3.17
N GLU A 27 -11.01 7.42 -3.23
CA GLU A 27 -11.72 6.26 -2.67
C GLU A 27 -12.02 6.41 -1.18
N ARG A 28 -11.20 7.15 -0.42
CA ARG A 28 -11.43 7.37 1.01
C ARG A 28 -12.66 8.23 1.25
N LEU A 29 -12.95 9.15 0.33
CA LEU A 29 -14.00 10.16 0.48
C LEU A 29 -15.30 9.71 -0.18
N ASN A 30 -15.25 9.18 -1.40
CA ASN A 30 -16.46 8.71 -2.11
C ASN A 30 -16.86 7.26 -1.78
N ARG A 31 -16.02 6.54 -1.01
CA ARG A 31 -16.21 5.15 -0.59
C ARG A 31 -16.22 4.13 -1.74
N ILE A 32 -15.80 4.51 -2.95
CA ILE A 32 -15.68 3.65 -4.13
C ILE A 32 -14.23 3.16 -4.24
N LYS A 33 -14.01 1.89 -3.87
CA LYS A 33 -12.68 1.27 -3.89
C LYS A 33 -12.04 1.29 -5.27
N LYS A 34 -10.80 1.78 -5.32
CA LYS A 34 -9.97 2.00 -6.51
C LYS A 34 -10.66 2.90 -7.52
N TYR A 35 -11.20 4.02 -7.03
CA TYR A 35 -11.92 4.98 -7.85
C TYR A 35 -11.09 5.40 -9.06
N ARG A 36 -11.76 5.49 -10.21
CA ARG A 36 -11.17 5.92 -11.48
C ARG A 36 -11.92 7.13 -11.99
N GLY A 37 -11.23 8.25 -12.10
CA GLY A 37 -11.83 9.51 -12.52
C GLY A 37 -11.12 10.70 -11.92
N PHE A 38 -11.66 11.90 -12.16
CA PHE A 38 -11.10 13.11 -11.57
C PHE A 38 -11.35 13.14 -10.04
N PRO A 39 -10.32 13.41 -9.22
CA PRO A 39 -10.41 13.31 -7.77
C PRO A 39 -10.92 14.62 -7.15
N GLU A 40 -12.17 14.99 -7.43
CA GLU A 40 -12.73 16.27 -6.97
C GLU A 40 -12.78 16.37 -5.44
N LEU A 41 -13.25 15.33 -4.74
CA LEU A 41 -13.36 15.36 -3.29
C LEU A 41 -11.98 15.47 -2.65
N SER A 42 -10.99 14.75 -3.16
CA SER A 42 -9.62 14.82 -2.69
C SER A 42 -9.02 16.20 -2.90
N VAL A 43 -9.19 16.83 -4.07
CA VAL A 43 -8.69 18.19 -4.31
C VAL A 43 -9.30 19.18 -3.33
N ARG A 44 -10.63 19.13 -3.14
CA ARG A 44 -11.30 20.02 -2.18
C ARG A 44 -10.85 19.75 -0.75
N LYS A 45 -10.67 18.48 -0.37
CA LYS A 45 -10.27 18.09 0.97
C LYS A 45 -8.84 18.51 1.31
N VAL A 46 -7.87 18.37 0.39
CA VAL A 46 -6.49 18.83 0.67
C VAL A 46 -6.41 20.36 0.77
N LEU A 47 -7.22 21.10 0.01
CA LEU A 47 -7.34 22.56 0.16
C LEU A 47 -7.95 22.94 1.51
N GLU A 48 -9.02 22.26 1.92
CA GLU A 48 -9.67 22.45 3.23
C GLU A 48 -8.70 22.19 4.38
N MET A 49 -7.98 21.07 4.35
CA MET A 49 -6.98 20.69 5.37
C MET A 49 -5.86 21.72 5.49
N ALA A 50 -5.41 22.28 4.36
CA ALA A 50 -4.42 23.34 4.33
C ALA A 50 -4.98 24.72 4.69
N LYS A 51 -6.30 24.86 4.85
CA LYS A 51 -7.02 26.15 4.94
C LYS A 51 -6.66 27.08 3.76
N ALA A 52 -6.44 26.48 2.60
CA ALA A 52 -6.03 27.15 1.37
C ALA A 52 -7.24 27.43 0.49
N LYS A 53 -7.21 28.56 -0.22
CA LYS A 53 -8.17 28.86 -1.28
C LYS A 53 -7.63 28.35 -2.62
N PRO A 54 -8.51 28.11 -3.61
CA PRO A 54 -8.08 27.76 -4.97
C PRO A 54 -7.02 28.71 -5.55
N GLU A 55 -7.02 29.98 -5.16
CA GLU A 55 -6.08 30.99 -5.63
C GLU A 55 -4.65 30.87 -5.04
N ASP A 56 -4.48 30.13 -3.96
CA ASP A 56 -3.18 29.91 -3.32
C ASP A 56 -2.35 28.82 -4.03
N VAL A 57 -3.02 28.03 -4.90
CA VAL A 57 -2.37 27.03 -5.75
C VAL A 57 -1.69 27.72 -6.92
N GLU A 58 -0.37 27.60 -7.02
CA GLU A 58 0.43 28.23 -8.06
C GLU A 58 0.60 27.31 -9.27
N ILE A 59 0.76 26.01 -9.00
CA ILE A 59 1.02 24.98 -10.00
C ILE A 59 0.18 23.75 -9.70
N ILE A 60 -0.40 23.17 -10.75
CA ILE A 60 -1.04 21.87 -10.72
C ILE A 60 -0.15 20.87 -11.47
N ALA A 61 0.35 19.86 -10.78
CA ALA A 61 1.12 18.76 -11.32
C ALA A 61 0.20 17.55 -11.57
N VAL A 62 -0.02 17.18 -12.83
CA VAL A 62 -0.91 16.08 -13.22
C VAL A 62 -0.06 14.87 -13.60
N ALA A 63 -0.26 13.74 -12.93
CA ALA A 63 0.43 12.50 -13.28
C ALA A 63 -0.14 11.88 -14.57
N GLY A 64 0.74 11.41 -15.45
CA GLY A 64 0.40 10.80 -16.75
C GLY A 64 0.35 11.81 -17.90
N ILE A 65 1.10 11.54 -18.97
CA ILE A 65 1.20 12.40 -20.18
C ILE A 65 0.38 11.88 -21.37
N PHE A 66 0.16 10.57 -21.50
CA PHE A 66 -0.53 9.98 -22.65
C PHE A 66 -2.04 9.96 -22.44
N ARG A 67 -2.71 10.96 -23.01
CA ARG A 67 -4.14 11.21 -22.82
C ARG A 67 -4.84 11.38 -24.16
N LYS A 68 -6.00 10.74 -24.30
CA LYS A 68 -6.93 11.04 -25.42
C LYS A 68 -7.45 12.47 -25.28
N LEU A 69 -7.77 13.13 -26.40
CA LEU A 69 -8.30 14.50 -26.40
C LEU A 69 -9.54 14.66 -25.49
N SER A 70 -10.43 13.65 -25.44
CA SER A 70 -11.60 13.67 -24.55
C SER A 70 -11.22 13.79 -23.07
N ARG A 71 -10.17 13.09 -22.64
CA ARG A 71 -9.65 13.14 -21.26
C ARG A 71 -9.02 14.48 -20.92
N LEU A 72 -8.40 15.14 -21.89
CA LEU A 72 -7.85 16.50 -21.70
C LEU A 72 -8.97 17.53 -21.51
N LYS A 73 -10.03 17.45 -22.32
CA LYS A 73 -11.20 18.32 -22.18
C LYS A 73 -11.93 18.09 -20.86
N GLU A 74 -12.06 16.83 -20.44
CA GLU A 74 -12.64 16.47 -19.14
C GLU A 74 -11.82 17.05 -17.98
N LEU A 75 -10.50 16.86 -18.00
CA LEU A 75 -9.59 17.45 -17.01
C LEU A 75 -9.74 18.98 -16.95
N GLU A 76 -9.74 19.66 -18.10
CA GLU A 76 -9.91 21.11 -18.16
C GLU A 76 -11.25 21.57 -17.57
N ALA A 77 -12.35 20.89 -17.91
CA ALA A 77 -13.67 21.19 -17.36
C ALA A 77 -13.72 21.00 -15.84
N ASN A 78 -13.14 19.90 -15.35
CA ASN A 78 -13.09 19.60 -13.91
C ASN A 78 -12.22 20.60 -13.14
N LEU A 79 -11.08 21.01 -13.70
CA LEU A 79 -10.26 22.06 -13.10
C LEU A 79 -11.02 23.38 -13.02
N ARG A 80 -11.75 23.78 -14.07
CA ARG A 80 -12.59 24.99 -14.03
C ARG A 80 -13.74 24.87 -13.00
N ALA A 81 -14.27 23.67 -12.78
CA ALA A 81 -15.31 23.45 -11.77
C ALA A 81 -14.79 23.63 -10.32
N VAL A 82 -13.53 23.29 -10.07
CA VAL A 82 -12.91 23.45 -8.75
C VAL A 82 -12.34 24.86 -8.54
N PHE A 83 -11.66 25.40 -9.54
CA PHE A 83 -10.88 26.63 -9.42
C PHE A 83 -11.55 27.87 -10.08
N GLY A 84 -12.72 27.70 -10.67
CA GLY A 84 -13.48 28.77 -11.33
C GLY A 84 -13.20 28.92 -12.83
N PRO A 85 -14.05 29.67 -13.55
CA PRO A 85 -13.98 29.82 -15.01
C PRO A 85 -12.73 30.58 -15.49
N ASP A 86 -12.18 31.46 -14.65
CA ASP A 86 -10.98 32.27 -14.93
C ASP A 86 -9.67 31.57 -14.55
N PHE A 87 -9.69 30.24 -14.38
CA PHE A 87 -8.53 29.44 -14.00
C PHE A 87 -7.38 29.59 -15.02
N LYS A 88 -6.27 30.21 -14.56
CA LYS A 88 -5.05 30.46 -15.36
C LYS A 88 -3.79 29.80 -14.76
N ARG A 89 -3.91 28.80 -13.88
CA ARG A 89 -2.73 28.21 -13.22
C ARG A 89 -1.91 27.37 -14.17
N LYS A 90 -0.62 27.25 -13.87
CA LYS A 90 0.30 26.42 -14.63
C LYS A 90 -0.04 24.96 -14.38
N VAL A 91 -0.48 24.25 -15.42
CA VAL A 91 -0.67 22.81 -15.39
C VAL A 91 0.56 22.15 -16.00
N LEU A 92 1.25 21.34 -15.21
CA LEU A 92 2.42 20.57 -15.65
C LEU A 92 2.07 19.09 -15.63
N PHE A 93 2.34 18.39 -16.72
CA PHE A 93 2.16 16.94 -16.77
C PHE A 93 3.49 16.25 -16.43
N VAL A 94 3.43 15.26 -15.53
CA VAL A 94 4.57 14.44 -15.11
C VAL A 94 4.32 13.02 -15.61
N GLU A 95 5.26 12.45 -16.35
CA GLU A 95 5.14 11.08 -16.87
C GLU A 95 4.94 10.08 -15.72
N HIS A 96 4.12 9.05 -15.95
CA HIS A 96 3.63 8.09 -14.95
C HIS A 96 4.76 7.39 -14.17
N HIS A 97 5.74 6.81 -14.87
CA HIS A 97 6.87 6.14 -14.22
C HIS A 97 7.83 7.13 -13.56
N LEU A 98 7.97 8.33 -14.11
CA LEU A 98 8.70 9.41 -13.45
C LEU A 98 8.01 9.84 -12.15
N ALA A 99 6.68 9.93 -12.12
CA ALA A 99 5.92 10.22 -10.91
C ALA A 99 6.09 9.11 -9.86
N HIS A 100 5.99 7.84 -10.25
CA HIS A 100 6.31 6.70 -9.37
C HIS A 100 7.73 6.79 -8.81
N SER A 101 8.73 6.93 -9.67
CA SER A 101 10.13 7.00 -9.22
C SER A 101 10.41 8.26 -8.39
N ALA A 102 9.73 9.38 -8.66
CA ALA A 102 9.83 10.61 -7.90
C ALA A 102 9.24 10.47 -6.49
N SER A 103 8.10 9.79 -6.35
CA SER A 103 7.49 9.57 -5.03
C SER A 103 8.43 8.81 -4.11
N ALA A 104 9.18 7.83 -4.62
CA ALA A 104 10.20 7.12 -3.86
C ALA A 104 11.49 7.93 -3.67
N TYR A 105 12.11 8.45 -4.73
CA TYR A 105 13.42 9.10 -4.61
C TYR A 105 13.38 10.34 -3.69
N TYR A 106 12.45 11.26 -3.92
CA TYR A 106 12.39 12.52 -3.15
C TYR A 106 11.90 12.35 -1.72
N THR A 107 11.48 11.14 -1.32
CA THR A 107 11.08 10.80 0.06
C THR A 107 12.05 9.87 0.77
N SER A 108 13.10 9.39 0.08
CA SER A 108 14.06 8.45 0.64
C SER A 108 15.03 9.06 1.64
N GLY A 109 15.19 10.38 1.66
CA GLY A 109 16.25 11.08 2.39
C GLY A 109 17.61 11.04 1.71
N TRP A 110 17.76 10.36 0.57
CA TRP A 110 19.03 10.24 -0.12
C TRP A 110 19.28 11.35 -1.13
N ARG A 111 20.53 11.82 -1.15
CA ARG A 111 21.00 12.78 -2.16
C ARG A 111 21.21 12.11 -3.52
N ASN A 112 21.75 10.89 -3.51
CA ASN A 112 22.05 10.09 -4.70
C ASN A 112 21.45 8.69 -4.52
N ALA A 113 20.70 8.21 -5.52
CA ALA A 113 20.05 6.91 -5.49
C ALA A 113 19.80 6.40 -6.90
N LEU A 114 19.50 5.11 -7.03
CA LEU A 114 18.73 4.60 -8.16
C LEU A 114 17.24 4.76 -7.82
N ALA A 115 16.46 5.31 -8.74
CA ALA A 115 15.00 5.33 -8.60
C ALA A 115 14.39 4.32 -9.57
N VAL A 116 13.60 3.39 -9.05
CA VAL A 116 13.05 2.26 -9.80
C VAL A 116 11.53 2.29 -9.71
N SER A 117 10.87 2.11 -10.84
CA SER A 117 9.43 1.82 -10.87
C SER A 117 9.16 0.53 -11.61
N ILE A 118 8.32 -0.34 -11.05
CA ILE A 118 7.82 -1.55 -11.71
C ILE A 118 6.31 -1.60 -11.48
N ASP A 119 5.56 -1.55 -12.57
CA ASP A 119 4.10 -1.39 -12.56
C ASP A 119 3.44 -2.23 -13.66
N ALA A 120 2.11 -2.25 -13.70
CA ALA A 120 1.38 -2.87 -14.80
C ALA A 120 1.54 -2.05 -16.10
N ALA A 121 1.23 -0.75 -16.06
CA ALA A 121 1.26 0.12 -17.23
C ALA A 121 1.22 1.61 -16.87
N GLY A 122 1.93 2.44 -17.60
CA GLY A 122 1.82 3.89 -17.54
C GLY A 122 2.54 4.57 -18.70
N ASP A 123 1.89 5.49 -19.40
CA ASP A 123 2.49 6.25 -20.52
C ASP A 123 3.29 5.39 -21.53
N GLY A 124 2.81 4.17 -21.81
CA GLY A 124 3.42 3.22 -22.76
C GLY A 124 4.53 2.32 -22.17
N LEU A 125 4.85 2.47 -20.90
CA LEU A 125 5.88 1.74 -20.18
C LEU A 125 5.27 0.82 -19.10
N SER A 126 6.10 -0.07 -18.57
CA SER A 126 5.78 -0.93 -17.42
C SER A 126 6.86 -0.91 -16.35
N SER A 127 8.08 -0.49 -16.69
CA SER A 127 9.15 -0.27 -15.72
C SER A 127 10.06 0.87 -16.15
N SER A 128 10.76 1.47 -15.20
CA SER A 128 11.83 2.42 -15.47
C SER A 128 12.87 2.42 -14.36
N VAL A 129 14.13 2.60 -14.75
CA VAL A 129 15.27 2.80 -13.84
C VAL A 129 15.91 4.15 -14.14
N TYR A 130 16.09 4.95 -13.10
CA TYR A 130 16.76 6.25 -13.17
C TYR A 130 18.00 6.25 -12.29
N ILE A 131 19.05 6.92 -12.76
CA ILE A 131 20.10 7.42 -11.89
C ILE A 131 19.64 8.78 -11.38
N ALA A 132 19.49 8.90 -10.07
CA ALA A 132 19.08 10.14 -9.42
C ALA A 132 20.25 10.74 -8.64
N ARG A 133 20.61 11.99 -8.95
CA ARG A 133 21.74 12.71 -8.34
C ARG A 133 21.43 14.18 -8.15
N GLU A 134 21.62 14.69 -6.94
CA GLU A 134 21.38 16.11 -6.62
C GLU A 134 19.99 16.62 -7.08
N GLY A 135 18.98 15.77 -6.92
CA GLY A 135 17.60 16.05 -7.33
C GLY A 135 17.32 15.90 -8.83
N GLU A 136 18.32 15.57 -9.65
CA GLU A 136 18.12 15.20 -11.05
C GLU A 136 17.73 13.73 -11.16
N MET A 137 16.93 13.39 -12.15
CA MET A 137 16.62 12.00 -12.49
C MET A 137 16.83 11.77 -13.98
N ILE A 138 17.78 10.89 -14.33
CA ILE A 138 18.08 10.51 -15.71
C ILE A 138 17.70 9.05 -15.90
N ARG A 139 16.78 8.77 -16.82
CA ARG A 139 16.35 7.40 -17.12
C ARG A 139 17.46 6.66 -17.86
N ILE A 140 17.83 5.47 -17.37
CA ILE A 140 18.87 4.63 -17.96
C ILE A 140 18.33 3.31 -18.52
N ALA A 141 17.11 2.91 -18.14
CA ALA A 141 16.44 1.72 -18.66
C ALA A 141 14.91 1.86 -18.55
N GLN A 142 14.18 1.15 -19.41
CA GLN A 142 12.72 1.05 -19.37
C GLN A 142 12.21 -0.18 -20.10
N SER A 143 11.15 -0.79 -19.60
CA SER A 143 10.35 -1.79 -20.31
C SER A 143 9.09 -1.18 -20.89
N THR A 144 8.67 -1.68 -22.05
CA THR A 144 7.38 -1.29 -22.63
C THR A 144 6.23 -1.96 -21.90
N TYR A 145 5.01 -1.48 -22.11
CA TYR A 145 3.81 -2.14 -21.56
C TYR A 145 3.69 -3.62 -21.96
N VAL A 146 4.20 -4.04 -23.13
CA VAL A 146 4.15 -5.44 -23.57
C VAL A 146 5.01 -6.33 -22.66
N ASP A 147 6.09 -5.79 -22.10
CA ASP A 147 7.05 -6.51 -21.26
C ASP A 147 6.72 -6.42 -19.77
N SER A 148 5.44 -6.21 -19.44
CA SER A 148 5.02 -5.88 -18.08
C SER A 148 5.05 -7.06 -17.13
N LEU A 149 5.92 -6.98 -16.13
CA LEU A 149 5.95 -7.90 -15.00
C LEU A 149 4.67 -7.80 -14.14
N GLY A 150 4.08 -6.59 -14.06
CA GLY A 150 2.79 -6.38 -13.41
C GLY A 150 1.65 -7.08 -14.15
N ASP A 151 1.61 -6.99 -15.48
CA ASP A 151 0.61 -7.68 -16.30
C ASP A 151 0.80 -9.21 -16.27
N PHE A 152 2.04 -9.71 -16.27
CA PHE A 152 2.31 -11.14 -16.07
C PHE A 152 1.63 -11.65 -14.78
N TYR A 153 1.85 -10.96 -13.66
CA TYR A 153 1.28 -11.35 -12.38
C TYR A 153 -0.24 -11.16 -12.32
N ALA A 154 -0.77 -10.11 -12.96
CA ALA A 154 -2.21 -9.89 -13.12
C ALA A 154 -2.87 -10.97 -13.99
N SER A 155 -2.20 -11.43 -15.04
CA SER A 155 -2.66 -12.49 -15.95
C SER A 155 -2.74 -13.84 -15.25
N VAL A 156 -1.77 -14.14 -14.38
CA VAL A 156 -1.83 -15.30 -13.46
C VAL A 156 -2.98 -15.12 -12.46
N THR A 157 -3.20 -13.91 -11.95
CA THR A 157 -4.32 -13.62 -11.05
C THR A 157 -5.68 -13.89 -11.71
N GLU A 158 -5.85 -13.48 -12.97
CA GLU A 158 -7.06 -13.76 -13.75
C GLU A 158 -7.21 -15.25 -14.08
N LEU A 159 -6.11 -15.92 -14.47
CA LEU A 159 -6.04 -17.35 -14.74
C LEU A 159 -6.61 -18.18 -13.59
N LEU A 160 -6.24 -17.82 -12.36
CA LEU A 160 -6.65 -18.49 -11.13
C LEU A 160 -8.08 -18.13 -10.68
N GLY A 161 -8.82 -17.34 -11.47
CA GLY A 161 -10.21 -16.97 -11.21
C GLY A 161 -10.38 -15.81 -10.24
N PHE A 162 -9.29 -15.12 -9.90
CA PHE A 162 -9.33 -13.89 -9.13
C PHE A 162 -9.50 -12.66 -10.04
N LYS A 163 -9.56 -11.46 -9.45
CA LYS A 163 -9.84 -10.22 -10.18
C LYS A 163 -8.52 -9.47 -10.36
N PRO A 164 -8.02 -9.30 -11.60
CA PRO A 164 -6.79 -8.56 -11.84
C PRO A 164 -6.93 -7.09 -11.40
N MET A 165 -5.80 -6.45 -11.14
CA MET A 165 -5.62 -5.12 -10.54
C MET A 165 -6.24 -4.97 -9.13
N ARG A 166 -6.55 -6.08 -8.45
CA ARG A 166 -7.25 -6.09 -7.15
C ARG A 166 -6.83 -7.24 -6.24
N HIS A 167 -6.56 -8.41 -6.78
CA HIS A 167 -6.42 -9.65 -6.01
C HIS A 167 -5.03 -10.29 -6.14
N GLU A 168 -4.03 -9.58 -6.66
CA GLU A 168 -2.64 -10.04 -6.78
C GLU A 168 -2.09 -10.47 -5.42
N GLY A 169 -2.39 -9.70 -4.35
CA GLY A 169 -2.00 -10.06 -2.98
C GLY A 169 -2.60 -11.41 -2.49
N LYS A 170 -3.69 -11.88 -3.10
CA LYS A 170 -4.26 -13.22 -2.82
C LYS A 170 -3.41 -14.31 -3.46
N VAL A 171 -2.93 -14.11 -4.68
CA VAL A 171 -2.00 -15.03 -5.35
C VAL A 171 -0.68 -15.10 -4.57
N MET A 172 -0.15 -13.96 -4.14
CA MET A 172 1.04 -13.89 -3.28
C MET A 172 0.86 -14.68 -1.96
N SER A 173 -0.32 -14.58 -1.34
CA SER A 173 -0.62 -15.33 -0.11
C SER A 173 -0.76 -16.83 -0.40
N LEU A 174 -1.47 -17.18 -1.48
CA LEU A 174 -1.71 -18.57 -1.90
C LEU A 174 -0.41 -19.30 -2.25
N ALA A 175 0.57 -18.59 -2.80
CA ALA A 175 1.88 -19.13 -3.16
C ALA A 175 2.61 -19.83 -1.99
N ALA A 176 2.37 -19.40 -0.73
CA ALA A 176 3.00 -20.00 0.45
C ALA A 176 2.47 -21.40 0.80
N TYR A 177 1.33 -21.80 0.24
CA TYR A 177 0.72 -23.12 0.45
C TYR A 177 1.23 -24.18 -0.54
N GLY A 178 2.07 -23.77 -1.49
CA GLY A 178 2.57 -24.61 -2.59
C GLY A 178 4.07 -24.74 -2.62
N LYS A 179 4.54 -25.55 -3.56
CA LYS A 179 5.94 -25.56 -4.00
C LYS A 179 5.98 -25.14 -5.46
N PRO A 180 6.99 -24.36 -5.91
CA PRO A 180 7.13 -24.04 -7.33
C PRO A 180 7.43 -25.31 -8.12
N THR A 181 6.70 -25.53 -9.21
CA THR A 181 6.78 -26.73 -10.07
C THR A 181 6.96 -26.40 -11.55
N TYR A 182 6.69 -25.16 -11.96
CA TYR A 182 6.80 -24.71 -13.34
C TYR A 182 7.97 -23.76 -13.53
N ASP A 183 8.76 -23.94 -14.59
CA ASP A 183 9.74 -22.96 -15.07
C ASP A 183 9.06 -21.97 -16.01
N LEU A 184 9.12 -20.69 -15.67
CA LEU A 184 8.46 -19.60 -16.39
C LEU A 184 9.47 -18.70 -17.12
N SER A 185 10.73 -19.12 -17.22
CA SER A 185 11.79 -18.37 -17.92
C SER A 185 11.50 -18.16 -19.41
N SER A 186 10.71 -19.06 -20.04
CA SER A 186 10.25 -18.92 -21.42
C SER A 186 9.04 -17.98 -21.60
N ILE A 187 8.53 -17.40 -20.52
CA ILE A 187 7.37 -16.50 -20.52
C ILE A 187 7.82 -15.07 -20.40
N ILE A 188 8.64 -14.78 -19.39
CA ILE A 188 9.19 -13.46 -19.15
C ILE A 188 10.55 -13.58 -18.47
N GLU A 189 11.52 -12.80 -18.90
CA GLU A 189 12.87 -12.79 -18.33
C GLU A 189 13.45 -11.38 -18.17
N LEU A 190 14.61 -11.28 -17.51
CA LEU A 190 15.34 -10.03 -17.32
C LEU A 190 16.50 -9.88 -18.33
N ASN A 191 16.36 -8.92 -19.24
CA ASN A 191 17.36 -8.53 -20.22
C ASN A 191 17.95 -7.14 -19.86
N GLY A 192 19.24 -7.07 -19.49
CA GLY A 192 19.83 -5.85 -18.90
C GLY A 192 19.11 -5.37 -17.62
N LEU A 193 18.58 -4.15 -17.63
CA LEU A 193 17.74 -3.60 -16.55
C LEU A 193 16.26 -3.54 -16.98
N THR A 194 15.90 -4.31 -18.01
CA THR A 194 14.57 -4.35 -18.62
C THR A 194 14.05 -5.78 -18.64
N PHE A 195 12.73 -5.93 -18.62
CA PHE A 195 12.07 -7.21 -18.82
C PHE A 195 11.76 -7.43 -20.30
N GLU A 196 11.67 -8.71 -20.69
CA GLU A 196 11.31 -9.15 -22.03
C GLU A 196 10.22 -10.22 -21.92
N ASN A 197 9.04 -9.94 -22.48
CA ASN A 197 7.90 -10.85 -22.47
C ASN A 197 7.83 -11.67 -23.76
N HIS A 198 8.19 -12.94 -23.66
CA HIS A 198 8.21 -13.90 -24.77
C HIS A 198 6.81 -14.32 -25.24
N LEU A 199 5.75 -14.03 -24.47
CA LEU A 199 4.38 -14.20 -24.98
C LEU A 199 4.03 -13.15 -26.03
N GLY A 200 4.64 -11.94 -25.97
CA GLY A 200 4.31 -10.83 -26.88
C GLY A 200 2.85 -10.35 -26.81
N VAL A 201 2.10 -10.76 -25.78
CA VAL A 201 0.71 -10.39 -25.52
C VAL A 201 0.52 -10.10 -24.03
N VAL A 202 -0.54 -9.36 -23.72
CA VAL A 202 -0.88 -8.87 -22.38
C VAL A 202 -2.38 -9.03 -22.09
N GLY A 203 -2.76 -8.91 -20.82
CA GLY A 203 -4.14 -9.00 -20.34
C GLY A 203 -4.80 -10.33 -20.66
N VAL A 204 -6.08 -10.29 -21.06
CA VAL A 204 -6.89 -11.50 -21.28
C VAL A 204 -6.25 -12.48 -22.27
N GLU A 205 -5.52 -11.99 -23.27
CA GLU A 205 -4.84 -12.86 -24.23
C GLU A 205 -3.63 -13.58 -23.63
N ALA A 206 -2.87 -12.91 -22.75
CA ALA A 206 -1.83 -13.57 -21.95
C ALA A 206 -2.43 -14.62 -21.02
N THR A 207 -3.55 -14.32 -20.36
CA THR A 207 -4.27 -15.29 -19.51
C THR A 207 -4.68 -16.55 -20.27
N LYS A 208 -5.16 -16.44 -21.51
CA LYS A 208 -5.50 -17.61 -22.34
C LYS A 208 -4.28 -18.46 -22.65
N ARG A 209 -3.17 -17.84 -23.07
CA ARG A 209 -1.92 -18.55 -23.38
C ARG A 209 -1.36 -19.26 -22.15
N LEU A 210 -1.41 -18.62 -20.99
CA LEU A 210 -1.03 -19.25 -19.73
C LEU A 210 -1.97 -20.42 -19.39
N ALA A 211 -3.28 -20.29 -19.62
CA ALA A 211 -4.22 -21.38 -19.40
C ALA A 211 -3.94 -22.61 -20.27
N GLU A 212 -3.56 -22.39 -21.54
CA GLU A 212 -3.14 -23.45 -22.45
C GLU A 212 -1.83 -24.10 -21.97
N LEU A 213 -0.83 -23.29 -21.64
CA LEU A 213 0.47 -23.75 -21.12
C LEU A 213 0.32 -24.63 -19.87
N PHE A 214 -0.50 -24.18 -18.93
CA PHE A 214 -0.72 -24.89 -17.69
C PHE A 214 -1.77 -25.99 -17.79
N ASP A 215 -2.49 -26.15 -18.91
CA ASP A 215 -3.67 -27.01 -19.01
C ASP A 215 -4.69 -26.73 -17.87
N TYR A 216 -5.04 -25.45 -17.68
CA TYR A 216 -5.90 -24.99 -16.58
C TYR A 216 -7.29 -24.56 -17.08
N PRO A 217 -8.39 -25.06 -16.48
CA PRO A 217 -9.74 -24.86 -17.03
C PRO A 217 -10.31 -23.47 -16.66
N LEU A 218 -10.11 -22.48 -17.53
CA LEU A 218 -10.63 -21.10 -17.33
C LEU A 218 -12.13 -21.04 -17.00
N ARG A 219 -12.95 -21.94 -17.60
CA ARG A 219 -14.40 -22.00 -17.35
C ARG A 219 -14.75 -22.26 -15.88
N HIS A 220 -13.90 -22.99 -15.16
CA HIS A 220 -14.12 -23.33 -13.75
C HIS A 220 -13.27 -22.49 -12.78
N ALA A 221 -12.39 -21.62 -13.29
CA ALA A 221 -11.44 -20.85 -12.48
C ALA A 221 -12.13 -20.06 -11.35
N LYS A 222 -13.24 -19.37 -11.62
CA LYS A 222 -14.00 -18.63 -10.60
C LYS A 222 -14.58 -19.52 -9.50
N GLU A 223 -15.06 -20.71 -9.87
CA GLU A 223 -15.58 -21.67 -8.89
C GLU A 223 -14.45 -22.20 -8.01
N ILE A 224 -13.32 -22.57 -8.62
CA ILE A 224 -12.11 -23.04 -7.92
C ILE A 224 -11.62 -21.96 -6.96
N ALA A 225 -11.51 -20.70 -7.41
CA ALA A 225 -11.16 -19.55 -6.57
C ALA A 225 -12.10 -19.43 -5.37
N ASN A 226 -13.41 -19.50 -5.57
CA ASN A 226 -14.38 -19.40 -4.48
C ASN A 226 -14.29 -20.57 -3.48
N GLN A 227 -13.94 -21.77 -3.93
CA GLN A 227 -13.65 -22.90 -3.05
C GLN A 227 -12.39 -22.64 -2.22
N MET A 228 -11.30 -22.13 -2.83
CA MET A 228 -10.07 -21.79 -2.12
C MET A 228 -10.27 -20.68 -1.08
N LYS A 229 -11.07 -19.65 -1.38
CA LYS A 229 -11.41 -18.58 -0.42
C LYS A 229 -12.08 -19.10 0.85
N ARG A 230 -12.81 -20.22 0.74
CA ARG A 230 -13.49 -20.91 1.84
C ARG A 230 -12.61 -21.97 2.53
N GLY A 231 -11.32 -22.01 2.22
CA GLY A 231 -10.35 -22.92 2.85
C GLY A 231 -10.22 -24.30 2.19
N LYS A 232 -10.93 -24.56 1.07
CA LYS A 232 -10.76 -25.83 0.35
C LYS A 232 -9.53 -25.74 -0.57
N LEU A 233 -8.42 -26.30 -0.12
CA LEU A 233 -7.10 -26.24 -0.82
C LEU A 233 -6.60 -27.61 -1.32
N ASP A 234 -7.30 -28.68 -1.00
CA ASP A 234 -6.89 -30.08 -1.19
C ASP A 234 -7.45 -30.75 -2.45
N GLY A 235 -8.30 -30.06 -3.23
CA GLY A 235 -8.80 -30.59 -4.49
C GLY A 235 -7.73 -30.59 -5.59
N LYS A 236 -7.87 -31.46 -6.60
CA LYS A 236 -6.89 -31.59 -7.70
C LYS A 236 -6.62 -30.25 -8.41
N LEU A 237 -7.68 -29.51 -8.73
CA LEU A 237 -7.57 -28.22 -9.42
C LEU A 237 -7.11 -27.09 -8.50
N GLN A 238 -7.39 -27.18 -7.20
CA GLN A 238 -6.90 -26.26 -6.18
C GLN A 238 -5.40 -26.42 -5.97
N ARG A 239 -4.90 -27.66 -5.84
CA ARG A 239 -3.46 -27.93 -5.79
C ARG A 239 -2.74 -27.40 -7.04
N LYS A 240 -3.30 -27.64 -8.22
CA LYS A 240 -2.76 -27.09 -9.48
C LYS A 240 -2.74 -25.55 -9.48
N ALA A 241 -3.79 -24.90 -8.98
CA ALA A 241 -3.83 -23.44 -8.83
C ALA A 241 -2.76 -22.93 -7.85
N ILE A 242 -2.55 -23.63 -6.74
CA ILE A 242 -1.53 -23.33 -5.73
C ILE A 242 -0.12 -23.49 -6.31
N GLU A 243 0.12 -24.55 -7.10
CA GLU A 243 1.39 -24.80 -7.82
C GLU A 243 1.69 -23.71 -8.87
N ILE A 244 0.67 -23.24 -9.59
CA ILE A 244 0.81 -22.10 -10.52
C ILE A 244 1.14 -20.82 -9.74
N ALA A 245 0.43 -20.55 -8.63
CA ALA A 245 0.68 -19.38 -7.80
C ALA A 245 2.09 -19.38 -7.18
N SER A 246 2.53 -20.52 -6.64
CA SER A 246 3.88 -20.68 -6.08
C SER A 246 4.97 -20.51 -7.15
N SER A 247 4.76 -21.06 -8.35
CA SER A 247 5.71 -20.93 -9.46
C SER A 247 5.78 -19.49 -9.99
N ALA A 248 4.64 -18.81 -10.13
CA ALA A 248 4.61 -17.41 -10.55
C ALA A 248 5.27 -16.48 -9.51
N GLN A 249 5.03 -16.72 -8.22
CA GLN A 249 5.67 -15.97 -7.15
C GLN A 249 7.19 -16.22 -7.10
N ALA A 250 7.63 -17.48 -7.20
CA ALA A 250 9.05 -17.80 -7.22
C ALA A 250 9.77 -17.20 -8.45
N HIS A 251 9.11 -17.19 -9.61
CA HIS A 251 9.66 -16.57 -10.81
C HIS A 251 9.75 -15.05 -10.68
N LEU A 252 8.73 -14.40 -10.11
CA LEU A 252 8.79 -12.96 -9.77
C LEU A 252 9.97 -12.67 -8.83
N GLU A 253 10.13 -13.45 -7.76
CA GLU A 253 11.23 -13.32 -6.80
C GLU A 253 12.60 -13.47 -7.49
N LYS A 254 12.76 -14.46 -8.37
CA LYS A 254 13.97 -14.66 -9.18
C LYS A 254 14.30 -13.45 -10.04
N LEU A 255 13.34 -12.94 -10.82
CA LEU A 255 13.56 -11.77 -11.69
C LEU A 255 13.93 -10.52 -10.90
N VAL A 256 13.32 -10.35 -9.72
CA VAL A 256 13.59 -9.24 -8.81
C VAL A 256 14.97 -9.38 -8.14
N GLU A 257 15.39 -10.61 -7.79
CA GLU A 257 16.75 -10.89 -7.32
C GLU A 257 17.80 -10.53 -8.38
N GLU A 258 17.62 -11.01 -9.61
CA GLU A 258 18.52 -10.73 -10.73
C GLU A 258 18.61 -9.23 -11.01
N LEU A 259 17.47 -8.52 -10.94
CA LEU A 259 17.44 -7.06 -11.06
C LEU A 259 18.22 -6.42 -9.90
N GLY A 260 17.97 -6.82 -8.66
CA GLY A 260 18.66 -6.32 -7.47
C GLY A 260 20.17 -6.47 -7.58
N LEU A 261 20.67 -7.61 -8.06
CA LEU A 261 22.10 -7.86 -8.27
C LEU A 261 22.69 -6.92 -9.32
N ARG A 262 21.96 -6.62 -10.40
CA ARG A 262 22.40 -5.66 -11.43
C ARG A 262 22.37 -4.22 -10.90
N LEU A 263 21.34 -3.84 -10.14
CA LEU A 263 21.25 -2.52 -9.50
C LEU A 263 22.39 -2.30 -8.49
N LYS A 264 22.74 -3.32 -7.71
CA LYS A 264 23.84 -3.27 -6.71
C LYS A 264 25.17 -2.85 -7.31
N ASN A 265 25.44 -3.18 -8.58
CA ASN A 265 26.67 -2.80 -9.28
C ASN A 265 26.83 -1.28 -9.47
N HIS A 266 25.78 -0.50 -9.31
CA HIS A 266 25.85 0.98 -9.38
C HIS A 266 26.34 1.62 -8.07
N ALA A 267 26.47 0.85 -6.98
CA ALA A 267 26.90 1.33 -5.67
C ALA A 267 26.08 2.55 -5.15
N LEU A 268 24.77 2.51 -5.39
CA LEU A 268 23.80 3.50 -4.93
C LEU A 268 22.64 2.79 -4.22
N PRO A 269 22.03 3.42 -3.20
CA PRO A 269 20.81 2.89 -2.60
C PRO A 269 19.64 2.97 -3.60
N VAL A 270 18.60 2.16 -3.40
CA VAL A 270 17.49 2.00 -4.34
C VAL A 270 16.18 2.51 -3.73
N ALA A 271 15.58 3.51 -4.38
CA ALA A 271 14.25 4.01 -4.08
C ALA A 271 13.24 3.38 -5.06
N TYR A 272 12.21 2.70 -4.55
CA TYR A 272 11.35 1.81 -5.32
C TYR A 272 9.85 2.12 -5.14
N ALA A 273 9.11 2.16 -6.24
CA ALA A 273 7.65 2.29 -6.29
C ALA A 273 7.05 1.53 -7.49
N GLY A 274 5.74 1.69 -7.72
CA GLY A 274 4.95 1.03 -8.75
C GLY A 274 4.12 -0.13 -8.18
N GLY A 275 3.09 -0.55 -8.91
CA GLY A 275 2.13 -1.55 -8.44
C GLY A 275 2.75 -2.88 -8.01
N VAL A 276 3.86 -3.31 -8.63
CA VAL A 276 4.56 -4.56 -8.28
C VAL A 276 5.25 -4.45 -6.92
N ALA A 277 5.60 -3.24 -6.46
CA ALA A 277 6.15 -3.05 -5.13
C ALA A 277 5.15 -3.46 -4.04
N GLN A 278 3.84 -3.58 -4.30
CA GLN A 278 2.90 -4.17 -3.32
C GLN A 278 3.23 -5.62 -2.92
N ASN A 279 4.06 -6.31 -3.71
CA ASN A 279 4.54 -7.65 -3.41
C ASN A 279 5.66 -7.61 -2.36
N VAL A 280 5.26 -7.76 -1.09
CA VAL A 280 6.17 -7.64 0.05
C VAL A 280 7.25 -8.72 0.09
N LYS A 281 7.02 -9.88 -0.56
CA LYS A 281 8.00 -10.96 -0.67
C LYS A 281 9.07 -10.58 -1.69
N ALA A 282 8.68 -10.04 -2.85
CA ALA A 282 9.63 -9.48 -3.82
C ALA A 282 10.48 -8.35 -3.21
N ASN A 283 9.88 -7.49 -2.39
CA ASN A 283 10.62 -6.44 -1.68
C ASN A 283 11.62 -7.01 -0.67
N ALA A 284 11.27 -8.11 0.01
CA ALA A 284 12.21 -8.81 0.90
C ALA A 284 13.41 -9.36 0.12
N ILE A 285 13.21 -9.89 -1.09
CA ILE A 285 14.31 -10.32 -1.96
C ILE A 285 15.25 -9.15 -2.30
N LEU A 286 14.71 -7.99 -2.74
CA LEU A 286 15.54 -6.80 -2.97
C LEU A 286 16.31 -6.37 -1.72
N ARG A 287 15.62 -6.38 -0.56
CA ARG A 287 16.22 -6.04 0.74
C ARG A 287 17.39 -6.97 1.08
N HIS A 288 17.26 -8.28 0.87
CA HIS A 288 18.36 -9.22 1.10
C HIS A 288 19.57 -8.97 0.18
N VAL A 289 19.32 -8.58 -1.07
CA VAL A 289 20.39 -8.28 -2.03
C VAL A 289 21.11 -6.96 -1.70
N LEU A 290 20.35 -5.93 -1.35
CA LEU A 290 20.82 -4.54 -1.21
C LEU A 290 21.23 -4.17 0.24
N GLY A 291 20.60 -4.78 1.24
CA GLY A 291 20.66 -4.41 2.66
C GLY A 291 19.47 -3.55 3.11
N ASP A 292 19.08 -3.67 4.39
CA ASP A 292 17.93 -2.97 4.99
C ASP A 292 17.97 -1.45 4.81
N ASP A 293 19.15 -0.84 5.00
CA ASP A 293 19.31 0.62 4.93
C ASP A 293 19.55 1.15 3.50
N ASN A 294 19.54 0.27 2.48
CA ASN A 294 19.77 0.62 1.08
C ASN A 294 18.53 0.43 0.18
N LEU A 295 17.37 0.10 0.76
CA LEU A 295 16.11 -0.02 0.03
C LEU A 295 15.04 0.85 0.66
N TRP A 296 14.52 1.80 -0.10
CA TRP A 296 13.37 2.63 0.29
C TRP A 296 12.19 2.29 -0.61
N VAL A 297 11.14 1.70 -0.04
CA VAL A 297 9.89 1.44 -0.77
C VAL A 297 8.87 2.48 -0.36
N PHE A 298 8.41 3.29 -1.32
CA PHE A 298 7.42 4.34 -1.03
C PHE A 298 6.12 3.71 -0.48
N PRO A 299 5.53 4.22 0.64
CA PRO A 299 4.39 3.54 1.28
C PRO A 299 3.12 3.46 0.43
N ALA A 300 2.78 4.54 -0.29
CA ALA A 300 1.68 4.58 -1.26
C ALA A 300 2.21 4.14 -2.64
N MET A 301 2.73 2.91 -2.68
CA MET A 301 3.54 2.39 -3.78
C MET A 301 2.84 2.25 -5.13
N ASP A 302 1.53 2.07 -5.15
CA ASP A 302 0.75 1.91 -6.39
C ASP A 302 0.30 3.25 -6.95
N ASP A 303 -0.61 3.23 -7.93
CA ASP A 303 -1.12 4.45 -8.58
C ASP A 303 -1.72 5.46 -7.59
N GLY A 304 -2.08 5.04 -6.38
CA GLY A 304 -2.49 5.93 -5.31
C GLY A 304 -1.42 6.97 -4.94
N GLY A 305 -0.13 6.67 -5.18
CA GLY A 305 1.00 7.55 -4.95
C GLY A 305 1.35 8.51 -6.09
N LEU A 306 0.73 8.40 -7.26
CA LEU A 306 1.12 9.17 -8.45
C LEU A 306 0.93 10.68 -8.27
N ALA A 307 -0.16 11.10 -7.62
CA ALA A 307 -0.41 12.51 -7.31
C ALA A 307 0.71 13.08 -6.42
N PHE A 308 1.16 12.29 -5.43
CA PHE A 308 2.28 12.65 -4.57
C PHE A 308 3.56 12.82 -5.40
N GLY A 309 3.88 11.80 -6.21
CA GLY A 309 5.05 11.77 -7.08
C GLY A 309 5.14 12.96 -8.03
N ALA A 310 4.03 13.31 -8.68
CA ALA A 310 3.94 14.47 -9.56
C ALA A 310 4.19 15.79 -8.81
N ALA A 311 3.58 15.98 -7.64
CA ALA A 311 3.76 17.18 -6.82
C ALA A 311 5.21 17.33 -6.35
N VAL A 312 5.81 16.28 -5.78
CA VAL A 312 7.18 16.34 -5.26
C VAL A 312 8.22 16.47 -6.38
N PHE A 313 7.96 15.89 -7.56
CA PHE A 313 8.82 16.10 -8.73
C PHE A 313 8.85 17.58 -9.12
N VAL A 314 7.68 18.20 -9.30
CA VAL A 314 7.59 19.63 -9.66
C VAL A 314 8.23 20.51 -8.59
N LYS A 315 7.95 20.26 -7.30
CA LYS A 315 8.59 20.98 -6.19
C LYS A 315 10.11 20.87 -6.27
N ALA A 316 10.63 19.65 -6.40
CA ALA A 316 12.06 19.42 -6.43
C ALA A 316 12.72 20.12 -7.62
N GLN A 317 12.12 20.08 -8.81
CA GLN A 317 12.69 20.77 -9.98
C GLN A 317 12.71 22.29 -9.79
N MET A 318 11.69 22.89 -9.18
CA MET A 318 11.70 24.32 -8.87
C MET A 318 12.79 24.66 -7.83
N GLU A 319 12.88 23.88 -6.75
CA GLU A 319 13.90 24.11 -5.73
C GLU A 319 15.32 23.93 -6.26
N ARG A 320 15.53 23.05 -7.24
CA ARG A 320 16.81 22.89 -7.92
C ARG A 320 17.18 24.13 -8.72
N LEU A 321 16.24 24.68 -9.49
CA LEU A 321 16.46 25.91 -10.26
C LEU A 321 16.81 27.10 -9.35
N ASP A 322 16.26 27.12 -8.14
CA ASP A 322 16.56 28.14 -7.12
C ASP A 322 17.83 27.85 -6.30
N GLY A 323 18.50 26.70 -6.50
CA GLY A 323 19.65 26.26 -5.69
C GLY A 323 19.31 25.87 -4.23
N LYS A 324 18.01 25.71 -3.93
CA LYS A 324 17.46 25.43 -2.60
C LYS A 324 17.15 23.97 -2.34
N TRP A 325 17.19 23.11 -3.36
CA TRP A 325 16.84 21.71 -3.21
C TRP A 325 17.70 21.01 -2.14
N ARG A 326 17.04 20.22 -1.29
CA ARG A 326 17.66 19.39 -0.25
C ARG A 326 16.97 18.02 -0.21
N PRO A 327 17.70 16.95 0.13
CA PRO A 327 17.07 15.65 0.38
C PRO A 327 16.05 15.75 1.52
N PHE A 328 14.93 15.04 1.34
CA PHE A 328 13.85 14.94 2.32
C PHE A 328 13.55 13.46 2.56
N LYS A 329 13.40 13.07 3.84
CA LYS A 329 12.94 11.74 4.24
C LYS A 329 11.50 11.83 4.72
N LEU A 330 10.63 10.99 4.18
CA LEU A 330 9.25 10.90 4.66
C LEU A 330 9.22 10.05 5.94
N GLU A 331 9.01 10.71 7.09
CA GLU A 331 9.00 10.06 8.40
C GLU A 331 7.68 9.33 8.69
N HIS A 332 6.56 9.78 8.12
CA HIS A 332 5.24 9.19 8.33
C HIS A 332 4.28 9.42 7.16
N VAL A 333 3.16 8.70 7.16
CA VAL A 333 2.10 8.84 6.15
C VAL A 333 0.78 9.38 6.68
N TYR A 334 0.73 9.86 7.92
CA TYR A 334 -0.44 10.55 8.49
C TYR A 334 -0.66 11.93 7.81
N LEU A 335 -1.11 11.91 6.56
CA LEU A 335 -1.22 13.06 5.66
C LEU A 335 -2.68 13.35 5.28
N GLY A 336 -3.61 12.46 5.63
CA GLY A 336 -5.02 12.54 5.30
C GLY A 336 -5.87 13.25 6.36
N PRO A 337 -7.21 13.23 6.22
CA PRO A 337 -8.11 13.95 7.11
C PRO A 337 -8.00 13.51 8.57
N GLU A 338 -8.18 14.48 9.47
CA GLU A 338 -8.19 14.32 10.93
C GLU A 338 -9.50 14.88 11.49
N TYR A 339 -10.03 14.24 12.54
CA TYR A 339 -11.26 14.66 13.21
C TYR A 339 -10.97 14.77 14.70
N GLY A 340 -11.00 15.98 15.24
CA GLY A 340 -10.67 16.22 16.64
C GLY A 340 -11.70 15.65 17.62
N PRO A 341 -11.35 15.47 18.90
CA PRO A 341 -12.24 14.92 19.92
C PRO A 341 -13.58 15.65 20.03
N ASP A 342 -13.59 16.98 19.94
CA ASP A 342 -14.83 17.78 20.06
C ASP A 342 -15.81 17.47 18.92
N TYR A 343 -15.32 17.38 17.68
CA TYR A 343 -16.14 17.00 16.52
C TYR A 343 -16.70 15.58 16.69
N VAL A 344 -15.88 14.66 17.19
CA VAL A 344 -16.27 13.26 17.41
C VAL A 344 -17.33 13.15 18.49
N GLU A 345 -17.20 13.91 19.59
CA GLU A 345 -18.19 13.91 20.66
C GLU A 345 -19.54 14.45 20.19
N ASP A 346 -19.53 15.57 19.45
CA ASP A 346 -20.73 16.15 18.84
C ASP A 346 -21.39 15.16 17.88
N PHE A 347 -20.60 14.49 17.05
CA PHE A 347 -21.07 13.43 16.16
C PHE A 347 -21.76 12.30 16.94
N LEU A 348 -21.10 11.75 17.97
CA LEU A 348 -21.65 10.66 18.79
C LEU A 348 -22.96 11.07 19.48
N ARG A 349 -23.03 12.29 20.03
CA ARG A 349 -24.25 12.85 20.63
C ARG A 349 -25.36 12.99 19.59
N SER A 350 -25.04 13.47 18.39
CA SER A 350 -26.02 13.64 17.31
C SER A 350 -26.60 12.32 16.79
N GLU A 351 -25.80 11.26 16.78
CA GLU A 351 -26.21 9.91 16.39
C GLU A 351 -26.91 9.13 17.52
N GLY A 352 -26.99 9.70 18.73
CA GLY A 352 -27.57 9.05 19.90
C GLY A 352 -26.82 7.79 20.32
N VAL A 353 -25.51 7.76 20.11
CA VAL A 353 -24.64 6.62 20.49
C VAL A 353 -24.21 6.78 21.93
N GLU A 354 -24.34 5.72 22.73
CA GLU A 354 -23.76 5.67 24.07
C GLU A 354 -22.24 5.49 23.96
N TYR A 355 -21.49 6.29 24.71
CA TYR A 355 -20.03 6.26 24.75
C TYR A 355 -19.51 6.59 26.14
N GLU A 356 -18.27 6.17 26.39
CA GLU A 356 -17.50 6.52 27.60
C GLU A 356 -16.18 7.17 27.20
N GLU A 357 -15.72 8.15 27.97
CA GLU A 357 -14.37 8.71 27.82
C GLU A 357 -13.37 7.81 28.57
N VAL A 358 -12.28 7.41 27.89
CA VAL A 358 -11.34 6.41 28.42
C VAL A 358 -9.88 6.85 28.27
N ASP A 359 -9.01 6.31 29.11
CA ASP A 359 -7.56 6.30 28.84
C ASP A 359 -7.26 5.26 27.76
N VAL A 360 -7.23 5.70 26.49
CA VAL A 360 -7.18 4.83 25.31
C VAL A 360 -6.06 3.78 25.38
N PRO A 361 -4.80 4.11 25.72
CA PRO A 361 -3.73 3.10 25.78
C PRO A 361 -4.04 1.96 26.76
N SER A 362 -4.41 2.27 28.00
CA SER A 362 -4.71 1.24 29.00
C SER A 362 -5.97 0.47 28.63
N PHE A 363 -7.04 1.17 28.25
CA PHE A 363 -8.33 0.56 27.93
C PHE A 363 -8.23 -0.40 26.74
N VAL A 364 -7.60 0.04 25.64
CA VAL A 364 -7.42 -0.83 24.46
C VAL A 364 -6.55 -2.03 24.82
N ALA A 365 -5.48 -1.86 25.59
CA ALA A 365 -4.65 -2.98 26.02
C ALA A 365 -5.45 -4.01 26.85
N ASP A 366 -6.31 -3.55 27.77
CA ASP A 366 -7.18 -4.44 28.56
C ASP A 366 -8.19 -5.19 27.68
N VAL A 367 -8.87 -4.48 26.78
CA VAL A 367 -9.83 -5.06 25.83
C VAL A 367 -9.16 -6.10 24.92
N LEU A 368 -7.95 -5.83 24.44
CA LEU A 368 -7.19 -6.81 23.65
C LEU A 368 -6.83 -8.06 24.47
N VAL A 369 -6.40 -7.90 25.73
CA VAL A 369 -6.10 -9.03 26.62
C VAL A 369 -7.34 -9.90 26.90
N GLU A 370 -8.53 -9.29 26.92
CA GLU A 370 -9.82 -10.00 26.98
C GLU A 370 -10.20 -10.74 25.68
N GLY A 371 -9.38 -10.63 24.63
CA GLY A 371 -9.60 -11.27 23.33
C GLY A 371 -10.65 -10.55 22.47
N LYS A 372 -10.95 -9.28 22.74
CA LYS A 372 -11.92 -8.50 21.96
C LYS A 372 -11.27 -7.86 20.72
N LEU A 373 -12.07 -7.65 19.68
CA LEU A 373 -11.70 -6.96 18.44
C LEU A 373 -11.99 -5.46 18.59
N VAL A 374 -10.97 -4.64 18.37
CA VAL A 374 -11.05 -3.18 18.56
C VAL A 374 -10.94 -2.47 17.22
N GLY A 375 -11.97 -1.71 16.84
CA GLY A 375 -11.85 -0.69 15.80
C GLY A 375 -11.18 0.56 16.38
N LEU A 376 -10.06 0.99 15.83
CA LEU A 376 -9.30 2.14 16.28
C LEU A 376 -9.35 3.25 15.21
N PHE A 377 -9.89 4.40 15.61
CA PHE A 377 -9.96 5.62 14.81
C PHE A 377 -9.39 6.77 15.62
N GLN A 378 -8.23 7.28 15.22
CA GLN A 378 -7.55 8.38 15.91
C GLN A 378 -6.71 9.22 14.94
N GLY A 379 -6.55 10.51 15.20
CA GLY A 379 -5.64 11.42 14.50
C GLY A 379 -5.80 11.45 12.98
N ALA A 380 -4.76 11.96 12.31
CA ALA A 380 -4.73 12.08 10.85
C ALA A 380 -4.66 10.71 10.15
N MET A 381 -5.46 10.54 9.11
CA MET A 381 -5.52 9.30 8.33
C MET A 381 -4.18 9.01 7.60
N GLU A 382 -3.83 7.73 7.53
CA GLU A 382 -2.71 7.22 6.75
C GLU A 382 -2.95 7.35 5.23
N PHE A 383 -1.95 7.84 4.50
CA PHE A 383 -1.92 7.86 3.05
C PHE A 383 -1.33 6.54 2.51
N GLY A 384 -2.00 5.97 1.50
CA GLY A 384 -1.65 4.68 0.91
C GLY A 384 -2.57 3.53 1.32
N PRO A 385 -2.21 2.29 0.94
CA PRO A 385 -3.11 1.14 1.02
C PRO A 385 -3.10 0.40 2.37
N ARG A 386 -2.21 0.77 3.30
CA ARG A 386 -2.04 0.09 4.60
C ARG A 386 -2.62 0.93 5.73
N ALA A 387 -3.36 0.30 6.64
CA ALA A 387 -3.66 0.89 7.93
C ALA A 387 -2.42 0.73 8.83
N LEU A 388 -1.98 1.81 9.44
CA LEU A 388 -0.74 1.92 10.22
C LEU A 388 -1.01 2.58 11.58
N GLY A 389 -2.16 2.26 12.19
CA GLY A 389 -2.46 2.59 13.59
C GLY A 389 -3.50 3.69 13.80
N ASN A 390 -3.97 4.37 12.75
CA ASN A 390 -4.94 5.46 12.86
C ASN A 390 -6.32 5.09 12.31
N ARG A 391 -6.40 4.14 11.37
CA ARG A 391 -7.66 3.56 10.85
C ARG A 391 -7.54 2.04 10.82
N SER A 392 -7.41 1.45 12.01
CA SER A 392 -7.00 0.04 12.20
C SER A 392 -8.05 -0.78 12.93
N ILE A 393 -8.07 -2.09 12.67
CA ILE A 393 -8.69 -3.08 13.56
C ILE A 393 -7.57 -3.82 14.26
N LEU A 394 -7.64 -3.85 15.58
CA LEU A 394 -6.67 -4.48 16.46
C LEU A 394 -7.23 -5.77 17.06
N ALA A 395 -6.32 -6.71 17.29
CA ALA A 395 -6.61 -7.97 17.98
C ALA A 395 -5.35 -8.48 18.72
N ASP A 396 -5.56 -9.35 19.71
CA ASP A 396 -4.47 -10.04 20.40
C ASP A 396 -3.82 -11.08 19.46
N PRO A 397 -2.53 -10.93 19.12
CA PRO A 397 -1.87 -11.83 18.18
C PRO A 397 -1.43 -13.16 18.82
N ARG A 398 -1.53 -13.31 20.15
CA ARG A 398 -1.16 -14.54 20.87
C ARG A 398 -2.18 -15.66 20.63
N ASP A 399 -3.43 -15.31 20.39
CA ASP A 399 -4.52 -16.24 20.09
C ASP A 399 -4.64 -16.50 18.58
N ASP A 400 -4.25 -17.70 18.14
CA ASP A 400 -4.33 -18.08 16.73
C ASP A 400 -5.77 -18.11 16.19
N SER A 401 -6.77 -18.35 17.06
CA SER A 401 -8.19 -18.45 16.68
C SER A 401 -8.77 -17.10 16.23
N VAL A 402 -8.11 -15.99 16.58
CA VAL A 402 -8.55 -14.65 16.20
C VAL A 402 -8.55 -14.43 14.68
N LYS A 403 -7.71 -15.18 13.95
CA LYS A 403 -7.70 -15.15 12.48
C LYS A 403 -9.04 -15.58 11.89
N GLU A 404 -9.65 -16.62 12.46
CA GLU A 404 -10.94 -17.13 11.99
C GLU A 404 -12.05 -16.12 12.29
N ARG A 405 -12.06 -15.55 13.51
CA ARG A 405 -12.99 -14.48 13.89
C ARG A 405 -12.90 -13.30 12.94
N LEU A 406 -11.70 -12.76 12.72
CA LEU A 406 -11.47 -11.65 11.79
C LEU A 406 -11.86 -12.00 10.34
N ASN A 407 -11.60 -13.23 9.89
CA ASN A 407 -11.99 -13.65 8.55
C ASN A 407 -13.52 -13.69 8.37
N VAL A 408 -14.26 -14.15 9.38
CA VAL A 408 -15.73 -14.15 9.39
C VAL A 408 -16.26 -12.71 9.46
N THR A 409 -15.83 -11.95 10.47
CA THR A 409 -16.21 -10.54 10.71
C THR A 409 -15.98 -9.68 9.47
N LEU A 410 -14.81 -9.78 8.84
CA LEU A 410 -14.42 -8.93 7.72
C LEU A 410 -14.73 -9.54 6.35
N LYS A 411 -15.28 -10.77 6.29
CA LYS A 411 -15.51 -11.55 5.07
C LYS A 411 -14.24 -11.70 4.22
N ARG A 412 -13.11 -11.98 4.87
CA ARG A 412 -11.81 -12.18 4.22
C ARG A 412 -11.61 -13.64 3.80
N ASP A 413 -10.70 -13.84 2.86
CA ASP A 413 -10.36 -15.18 2.40
C ASP A 413 -9.44 -15.87 3.42
N VAL A 414 -9.71 -17.15 3.71
CA VAL A 414 -9.10 -17.89 4.83
C VAL A 414 -7.56 -17.95 4.78
N PHE A 415 -6.97 -17.91 3.59
CA PHE A 415 -5.52 -18.06 3.39
C PHE A 415 -4.75 -16.72 3.40
N GLN A 416 -5.40 -15.57 3.60
CA GLN A 416 -4.69 -14.29 3.64
C GLN A 416 -4.12 -14.02 5.05
N PRO A 417 -2.83 -13.67 5.18
CA PRO A 417 -2.25 -13.35 6.48
C PRO A 417 -2.77 -12.03 7.06
N PHE A 418 -2.62 -11.91 8.38
CA PHE A 418 -2.64 -10.64 9.09
C PHE A 418 -1.20 -10.18 9.39
N ALA A 419 -1.06 -8.92 9.79
CA ALA A 419 0.24 -8.28 9.99
C ALA A 419 0.34 -7.76 11.43
N PRO A 420 1.56 -7.73 12.02
CA PRO A 420 1.79 -7.10 13.30
C PRO A 420 2.12 -5.62 13.16
N SER A 421 1.71 -4.84 14.15
CA SER A 421 2.40 -3.61 14.53
C SER A 421 3.14 -3.86 15.84
N MET A 422 4.40 -3.44 15.92
CA MET A 422 5.30 -3.75 17.04
C MET A 422 6.06 -2.51 17.50
N LEU A 423 6.49 -2.53 18.77
CA LEU A 423 7.41 -1.53 19.30
C LEU A 423 8.70 -1.54 18.49
N TRP A 424 9.17 -0.35 18.09
CA TRP A 424 10.40 -0.19 17.32
C TRP A 424 11.59 -0.95 17.94
N GLU A 425 11.77 -0.78 19.25
CA GLU A 425 12.85 -1.37 20.04
C GLU A 425 12.77 -2.91 20.16
N LYS A 426 11.64 -3.52 19.77
CA LYS A 426 11.44 -4.98 19.80
C LYS A 426 11.60 -5.66 18.45
N ALA A 427 11.80 -4.89 17.38
CA ALA A 427 11.86 -5.45 16.02
C ALA A 427 12.98 -6.49 15.86
N ASP A 428 14.17 -6.23 16.40
CA ASP A 428 15.32 -7.15 16.30
C ASP A 428 15.10 -8.49 17.03
N GLU A 429 14.34 -8.48 18.13
CA GLU A 429 13.95 -9.70 18.85
C GLU A 429 12.96 -10.56 18.03
N TYR A 430 12.14 -9.91 17.20
CA TYR A 430 11.01 -10.55 16.52
C TYR A 430 11.29 -10.92 15.05
N LEU A 431 12.23 -10.22 14.40
CA LEU A 431 12.53 -10.34 12.98
C LEU A 431 13.92 -10.94 12.79
N ALA A 432 13.99 -12.24 12.49
CA ALA A 432 15.24 -13.01 12.49
C ALA A 432 16.23 -12.59 11.38
N ASP A 433 15.74 -11.94 10.33
CA ASP A 433 16.52 -11.52 9.18
C ASP A 433 16.56 -9.99 9.03
N LEU A 434 16.27 -9.26 10.11
CA LEU A 434 16.52 -7.82 10.19
C LEU A 434 18.02 -7.57 10.42
N ASN A 435 18.63 -6.69 9.62
CA ASN A 435 20.01 -6.27 9.78
C ASN A 435 20.18 -4.79 9.44
N GLY A 436 19.49 -3.92 10.19
CA GLY A 436 19.47 -2.49 9.99
C GLY A 436 18.19 -1.86 10.54
N THR A 437 17.68 -0.86 9.84
CA THR A 437 16.45 -0.15 10.23
C THR A 437 15.20 -0.98 9.94
N PRO A 438 14.31 -1.22 10.93
CA PRO A 438 13.08 -1.97 10.69
C PRO A 438 12.05 -1.17 9.88
N ASN A 439 11.20 -1.88 9.12
CA ASN A 439 10.20 -1.25 8.27
C ASN A 439 9.01 -0.66 9.06
N GLU A 440 8.66 0.60 8.78
CA GLU A 440 7.56 1.33 9.45
C GLU A 440 6.23 1.30 8.69
N PHE A 441 6.22 0.76 7.46
CA PHE A 441 5.10 0.98 6.52
C PHE A 441 4.43 -0.31 6.05
N MET A 442 4.84 -1.45 6.61
CA MET A 442 4.45 -2.78 6.16
C MET A 442 4.63 -3.01 4.65
N THR A 443 5.71 -2.47 4.08
CA THR A 443 6.02 -2.56 2.64
C THR A 443 6.85 -3.78 2.29
N MET A 444 7.42 -4.51 3.25
CA MET A 444 8.23 -5.70 3.02
C MET A 444 8.00 -6.76 4.09
N SER A 445 8.22 -8.03 3.74
CA SER A 445 8.15 -9.13 4.69
C SER A 445 9.52 -9.45 5.29
N TYR A 446 9.49 -10.07 6.47
CA TYR A 446 10.63 -10.54 7.24
C TYR A 446 10.38 -11.97 7.69
N THR A 447 11.45 -12.68 8.02
CA THR A 447 11.39 -13.99 8.65
C THR A 447 11.10 -13.80 10.14
N ALA A 448 9.98 -14.33 10.63
CA ALA A 448 9.67 -14.27 12.06
C ALA A 448 10.66 -15.14 12.85
N SER A 449 11.16 -14.63 13.98
CA SER A 449 12.02 -15.39 14.89
C SER A 449 11.29 -16.60 15.48
N GLY A 450 12.04 -17.60 15.93
CA GLY A 450 11.47 -18.80 16.56
C GLY A 450 10.67 -18.47 17.82
N GLU A 451 11.04 -17.40 18.52
CA GLU A 451 10.31 -16.86 19.67
C GLU A 451 9.04 -16.14 19.22
N PHE A 452 9.13 -15.22 18.25
CA PHE A 452 7.97 -14.47 17.78
C PHE A 452 6.88 -15.38 17.18
N ARG A 453 7.28 -16.45 16.48
CA ARG A 453 6.38 -17.50 16.00
C ARG A 453 5.54 -18.14 17.10
N LYS A 454 6.10 -18.29 18.30
CA LYS A 454 5.42 -18.87 19.46
C LYS A 454 4.57 -17.85 20.19
N LEU A 455 5.09 -16.62 20.35
CA LEU A 455 4.41 -15.55 21.07
C LEU A 455 3.24 -14.97 20.28
N ALA A 456 3.34 -14.86 18.96
CA ALA A 456 2.39 -14.13 18.12
C ALA A 456 1.98 -14.95 16.87
N PRO A 457 1.44 -16.17 17.02
CA PRO A 457 1.15 -17.06 15.89
C PRO A 457 0.12 -16.47 14.90
N ALA A 458 -0.80 -15.61 15.35
CA ALA A 458 -1.85 -15.06 14.49
C ALA A 458 -1.34 -14.10 13.40
N VAL A 459 -0.11 -13.58 13.55
CA VAL A 459 0.53 -12.60 12.65
C VAL A 459 1.76 -13.17 11.94
N VAL A 460 1.98 -14.48 12.06
CA VAL A 460 3.00 -15.21 11.29
C VAL A 460 2.31 -16.12 10.28
N HIS A 461 2.74 -16.02 9.03
CA HIS A 461 2.18 -16.78 7.94
C HIS A 461 2.71 -18.22 7.91
N VAL A 462 2.08 -19.08 7.08
CA VAL A 462 2.41 -20.51 7.00
C VAL A 462 3.84 -20.79 6.52
N ASP A 463 4.47 -19.85 5.81
CA ASP A 463 5.88 -19.91 5.39
C ASP A 463 6.84 -19.31 6.44
N GLY A 464 6.35 -18.98 7.63
CA GLY A 464 7.15 -18.44 8.73
C GLY A 464 7.55 -16.98 8.56
N THR A 465 6.94 -16.28 7.61
CA THR A 465 7.15 -14.85 7.36
C THR A 465 6.11 -13.99 8.06
N THR A 466 6.46 -12.72 8.30
CA THR A 466 5.55 -11.69 8.79
C THR A 466 5.80 -10.36 8.08
N ARG A 467 4.84 -9.44 8.09
CA ARG A 467 4.92 -8.14 7.40
C ARG A 467 4.69 -7.02 8.41
N PRO A 468 5.72 -6.59 9.14
CA PRO A 468 5.59 -5.76 10.32
C PRO A 468 5.42 -4.28 9.99
N GLN A 469 4.81 -3.56 10.92
CA GLN A 469 5.01 -2.12 11.13
C GLN A 469 5.79 -1.95 12.44
N ALA A 470 7.02 -1.45 12.37
CA ALA A 470 7.71 -0.93 13.54
C ALA A 470 7.16 0.45 13.88
N VAL A 471 6.76 0.68 15.13
CA VAL A 471 6.13 1.91 15.60
C VAL A 471 7.08 2.65 16.53
N ARG A 472 7.42 3.89 16.15
CA ARG A 472 8.22 4.82 16.96
C ARG A 472 7.33 5.73 17.79
N GLU A 473 7.76 6.03 19.01
CA GLU A 473 7.01 6.90 19.93
C GLU A 473 6.87 8.32 19.36
N GLU A 474 7.93 8.85 18.74
CA GLU A 474 7.98 10.20 18.18
C GLU A 474 7.10 10.39 16.94
N VAL A 475 6.73 9.31 16.25
CA VAL A 475 5.91 9.33 15.02
C VAL A 475 4.42 9.18 15.33
N ASN A 476 4.07 8.24 16.21
CA ASN A 476 2.68 8.01 16.62
C ASN A 476 2.58 7.59 18.08
N LYS A 477 2.72 8.58 18.97
CA LYS A 477 2.71 8.36 20.43
C LYS A 477 1.46 7.66 20.94
N PRO A 478 0.22 8.03 20.54
CA PRO A 478 -0.98 7.32 20.99
C PRO A 478 -0.96 5.83 20.63
N TYR A 479 -0.64 5.49 19.39
CA TYR A 479 -0.59 4.10 18.94
C TYR A 479 0.57 3.31 19.58
N TYR A 480 1.76 3.92 19.67
CA TYR A 480 2.89 3.35 20.39
C TYR A 480 2.52 3.03 21.85
N SER A 481 1.81 3.93 22.52
CA SER A 481 1.39 3.76 23.91
C SER A 481 0.43 2.58 24.09
N VAL A 482 -0.50 2.35 23.15
CA VAL A 482 -1.37 1.15 23.15
C VAL A 482 -0.53 -0.13 23.14
N ILE A 483 0.44 -0.22 22.21
CA ILE A 483 1.31 -1.40 22.09
C ILE A 483 2.19 -1.56 23.34
N LYS A 484 2.64 -0.46 23.92
CA LYS A 484 3.46 -0.45 25.14
C LYS A 484 2.69 -0.92 26.37
N GLU A 485 1.44 -0.49 26.55
CA GLU A 485 0.57 -1.00 27.62
C GLU A 485 0.23 -2.48 27.42
N PHE A 486 -0.04 -2.90 26.19
CA PHE A 486 -0.20 -4.31 25.86
C PHE A 486 1.06 -5.13 26.19
N HIS A 487 2.26 -4.59 25.89
CA HIS A 487 3.54 -5.21 26.25
C HIS A 487 3.71 -5.37 27.76
N LYS A 488 3.40 -4.34 28.55
CA LYS A 488 3.47 -4.41 30.02
C LYS A 488 2.59 -5.53 30.60
N LYS A 489 1.41 -5.74 30.02
CA LYS A 489 0.43 -6.72 30.49
C LYS A 489 0.74 -8.15 30.02
N THR A 490 1.36 -8.31 28.86
CA THR A 490 1.47 -9.62 28.18
C THR A 490 2.90 -10.13 27.99
N GLY A 491 3.90 -9.26 28.12
CA GLY A 491 5.27 -9.50 27.70
C GLY A 491 5.51 -9.40 26.18
N LEU A 492 4.46 -9.22 25.36
CA LEU A 492 4.57 -9.15 23.90
C LEU A 492 4.47 -7.70 23.39
N GLY A 493 5.53 -7.21 22.76
CA GLY A 493 5.63 -5.86 22.19
C GLY A 493 4.99 -5.72 20.82
N ALA A 494 3.90 -6.44 20.54
CA ALA A 494 3.25 -6.45 19.23
C ALA A 494 1.74 -6.73 19.35
N VAL A 495 0.96 -6.12 18.45
CA VAL A 495 -0.48 -6.37 18.29
C VAL A 495 -0.78 -6.75 16.84
N LEU A 496 -1.85 -7.51 16.61
CA LEU A 496 -2.36 -7.71 15.26
C LEU A 496 -2.97 -6.38 14.78
N ASN A 497 -2.56 -5.93 13.60
CA ASN A 497 -3.11 -4.75 12.94
C ASN A 497 -3.64 -5.12 11.55
N THR A 498 -4.89 -4.76 11.28
CA THR A 498 -5.47 -4.85 9.95
C THR A 498 -6.29 -3.63 9.57
N SER A 499 -6.60 -3.50 8.30
CA SER A 499 -7.32 -2.33 7.78
C SER A 499 -8.73 -2.24 8.36
N PHE A 500 -9.12 -1.06 8.82
CA PHE A 500 -10.48 -0.83 9.28
C PHE A 500 -11.42 -0.60 8.09
N ASN A 501 -11.95 -1.71 7.56
CA ASN A 501 -12.92 -1.75 6.46
C ASN A 501 -13.58 -3.13 6.33
N MET A 502 -14.74 -3.15 5.66
CA MET A 502 -15.31 -4.41 5.17
C MET A 502 -14.64 -4.88 3.89
N HIS A 503 -14.74 -6.17 3.58
CA HIS A 503 -14.28 -6.71 2.30
C HIS A 503 -14.86 -5.93 1.11
N GLY A 504 -13.98 -5.46 0.23
CA GLY A 504 -14.36 -4.72 -0.97
C GLY A 504 -14.55 -3.22 -0.78
N GLU A 505 -14.52 -2.71 0.45
CA GLU A 505 -14.62 -1.28 0.76
C GLU A 505 -13.22 -0.64 0.96
N PRO A 506 -13.08 0.68 0.81
CA PRO A 506 -11.89 1.45 1.24
C PRO A 506 -11.75 1.48 2.77
N ILE A 507 -10.55 1.79 3.28
CA ILE A 507 -10.32 2.12 4.71
C ILE A 507 -11.27 3.27 5.12
N VAL A 508 -11.87 3.19 6.30
CA VAL A 508 -12.77 4.24 6.85
C VAL A 508 -12.05 5.60 6.89
N CYS A 509 -12.73 6.67 6.50
CA CYS A 509 -12.14 8.01 6.49
C CYS A 509 -12.69 8.88 7.61
N SER A 510 -14.01 8.91 7.80
CA SER A 510 -14.70 9.77 8.78
C SER A 510 -15.26 8.97 9.98
N PRO A 511 -15.66 9.63 11.08
CA PRO A 511 -16.33 8.98 12.21
C PRO A 511 -17.60 8.22 11.80
N GLU A 512 -18.36 8.76 10.85
CA GLU A 512 -19.55 8.12 10.26
C GLU A 512 -19.19 6.80 9.57
N ASP A 513 -18.08 6.79 8.80
CA ASP A 513 -17.58 5.57 8.18
C ASP A 513 -17.17 4.54 9.23
N ALA A 514 -16.45 4.96 10.27
CA ALA A 514 -15.96 4.10 11.34
C ALA A 514 -17.11 3.47 12.13
N LEU A 515 -18.10 4.27 12.56
CA LEU A 515 -19.28 3.78 13.28
C LEU A 515 -20.11 2.82 12.42
N ARG A 516 -20.31 3.13 11.13
CA ARG A 516 -21.02 2.25 10.19
C ARG A 516 -20.29 0.93 10.01
N THR A 517 -18.96 0.96 9.79
CA THR A 517 -18.16 -0.25 9.61
C THR A 517 -18.08 -1.06 10.90
N PHE A 518 -17.94 -0.42 12.07
CA PHE A 518 -18.00 -1.05 13.38
C PHE A 518 -19.26 -1.91 13.56
N ARG A 519 -20.44 -1.30 13.38
CA ARG A 519 -21.74 -1.99 13.48
C ARG A 519 -21.88 -3.12 12.46
N LYS A 520 -21.43 -2.89 11.22
CA LYS A 520 -21.53 -3.87 10.13
C LYS A 520 -20.59 -5.06 10.30
N ALA A 521 -19.41 -4.82 10.85
CA ALA A 521 -18.40 -5.83 11.15
C ALA A 521 -18.75 -6.62 12.42
N GLY A 522 -19.50 -6.03 13.36
CA GLY A 522 -19.73 -6.61 14.67
C GLY A 522 -18.44 -6.70 15.46
N LEU A 523 -17.68 -5.60 15.51
CA LEU A 523 -16.52 -5.52 16.40
C LEU A 523 -17.00 -5.33 17.83
N ASP A 524 -16.18 -5.73 18.80
CA ASP A 524 -16.55 -5.69 20.22
C ASP A 524 -16.49 -4.26 20.79
N VAL A 525 -15.51 -3.47 20.34
CA VAL A 525 -15.27 -2.09 20.79
C VAL A 525 -14.85 -1.21 19.62
N LEU A 526 -15.35 0.02 19.57
CA LEU A 526 -14.86 1.09 18.71
C LEU A 526 -14.28 2.21 19.57
N ILE A 527 -13.03 2.57 19.30
CA ILE A 527 -12.38 3.78 19.80
C ILE A 527 -12.47 4.86 18.73
N LEU A 528 -13.08 5.99 19.08
CA LEU A 528 -13.09 7.22 18.30
C LEU A 528 -12.41 8.31 19.12
N GLU A 529 -11.18 8.66 18.75
CA GLU A 529 -10.30 9.51 19.55
C GLU A 529 -10.19 9.00 20.99
N ARG A 530 -10.80 9.68 21.96
CA ARG A 530 -10.79 9.32 23.40
C ARG A 530 -12.05 8.62 23.90
N PHE A 531 -12.99 8.31 23.00
CA PHE A 531 -14.28 7.74 23.34
C PHE A 531 -14.37 6.28 22.94
N ALA A 532 -14.81 5.43 23.86
CA ALA A 532 -15.12 4.04 23.59
C ALA A 532 -16.63 3.85 23.39
N VAL A 533 -16.98 3.10 22.35
CA VAL A 533 -18.33 2.65 22.03
C VAL A 533 -18.33 1.13 22.06
N SER A 534 -19.21 0.54 22.87
CA SER A 534 -19.35 -0.91 22.99
C SER A 534 -20.33 -1.48 21.95
N GLY A 535 -20.05 -2.69 21.46
CA GLY A 535 -20.76 -3.35 20.36
C GLY A 535 -22.05 -4.07 20.71
#